data_AF-A0A2M7GCR6-F1
#
_entry.id   AF-A0A2M7GCR6-F1
#
_cell.length_a   1.000
_cell.length_b   1.000
_cell.length_c   1.000
_cell.angle_alpha   90.00
_cell.angle_beta   90.00
_cell.angle_gamma   90.00
#
_symmetry.space_group_name_H-M   'P 1'
#
loop_
_entity.id
_entity.type
_entity.pdbx_description
1 polymer ?
#
loop_
_entity_poly.entity_id
_entity_poly.type
_entity_poly.pdbx_seq_one_letter_code
_entity_poly.pdbx_strand_id
1 'polypeptide(L)'
;MKTKRTYLILAIAAVLALLGATILPSQAALAQSGGGSGTLTASGDGLAGIRGSGTVTISGNGILWIRDRAGDASIQVSGNGTKSELPSGWIRYAGFQGNATVTGSSVTVALSGYDIRLTASGTGKFVLRGNGTYTVEKGSFSKTGAWMESAEVFTMP
;
A
#
# COMPACT_ATOMS: atom_id res chain seq x y z
N MET A 1 -19.53 23.30 -6.19
CA MET A 1 -18.89 22.33 -5.28
C MET A 1 -18.31 21.10 -6.02
N LYS A 2 -17.45 21.30 -7.04
CA LYS A 2 -16.85 20.19 -7.84
C LYS A 2 -15.34 19.99 -7.62
N THR A 3 -14.70 20.83 -6.81
CA THR A 3 -13.25 20.91 -6.68
C THR A 3 -12.65 19.92 -5.68
N LYS A 4 -13.32 19.60 -4.57
CA LYS A 4 -12.73 18.73 -3.52
C LYS A 4 -12.52 17.27 -3.95
N ARG A 5 -13.36 16.73 -4.84
CA ARG A 5 -13.25 15.34 -5.31
C ARG A 5 -12.11 15.12 -6.31
N THR A 6 -11.81 16.11 -7.14
CA THR A 6 -10.70 16.04 -8.11
C THR A 6 -9.34 16.13 -7.45
N TYR A 7 -9.17 16.95 -6.39
CA TYR A 7 -7.90 16.99 -5.63
C TYR A 7 -7.60 15.69 -4.88
N LEU A 8 -8.63 15.02 -4.36
CA LEU A 8 -8.45 13.74 -3.68
C LEU A 8 -7.96 12.65 -4.66
N ILE A 9 -8.52 12.60 -5.87
CA ILE A 9 -8.12 11.65 -6.91
C ILE A 9 -6.72 11.97 -7.46
N LEU A 10 -6.36 13.24 -7.64
CA LEU A 10 -5.02 13.63 -8.10
C LEU A 10 -3.94 13.31 -7.05
N ALA A 11 -4.22 13.52 -5.76
CA ALA A 11 -3.27 13.20 -4.70
C ALA A 11 -3.04 11.67 -4.59
N ILE A 12 -4.10 10.87 -4.74
CA ILE A 12 -4.01 9.40 -4.78
C ILE A 12 -3.20 8.95 -6.01
N ALA A 13 -3.47 9.51 -7.19
CA ALA A 13 -2.74 9.19 -8.42
C ALA A 13 -1.25 9.58 -8.33
N ALA A 14 -0.92 10.72 -7.72
CA ALA A 14 0.47 11.16 -7.53
C ALA A 14 1.23 10.26 -6.55
N VAL A 15 0.61 9.82 -5.46
CA VAL A 15 1.22 8.87 -4.50
C VAL A 15 1.40 7.48 -5.13
N LEU A 16 0.44 7.03 -5.94
CA LEU A 16 0.59 5.79 -6.74
C LEU A 16 1.69 5.92 -7.81
N ALA A 17 1.93 7.12 -8.35
CA ALA A 17 3.03 7.40 -9.27
C ALA A 17 4.40 7.47 -8.56
N LEU A 18 4.46 7.96 -7.31
CA LEU A 18 5.66 7.97 -6.47
C LEU A 18 6.16 6.54 -6.12
N LEU A 19 5.26 5.56 -6.04
CA LEU A 19 5.64 4.13 -5.96
C LEU A 19 6.16 3.58 -7.32
N GLY A 20 6.19 4.40 -8.36
CA GLY A 20 6.59 4.04 -9.73
C GLY A 20 7.79 4.81 -10.30
N ALA A 21 8.27 5.89 -9.66
CA ALA A 21 9.36 6.73 -10.19
C ALA A 21 10.63 6.64 -9.33
N THR A 22 11.72 6.10 -9.90
CA THR A 22 13.04 6.04 -9.27
C THR A 22 14.08 6.62 -10.21
N ILE A 23 14.67 7.80 -9.94
CA ILE A 23 16.11 8.09 -10.15
C ILE A 23 16.51 9.34 -9.35
N LEU A 24 17.49 9.23 -8.45
CA LEU A 24 18.65 10.14 -8.30
C LEU A 24 19.77 9.37 -7.56
N PRO A 25 21.04 9.42 -8.02
CA PRO A 25 22.15 8.77 -7.33
C PRO A 25 22.89 9.75 -6.42
N SER A 26 23.18 9.36 -5.18
CA SER A 26 24.34 9.89 -4.47
C SER A 26 24.83 8.95 -3.37
N GLN A 27 26.00 8.39 -3.67
CA GLN A 27 27.08 8.00 -2.76
C GLN A 27 26.91 6.67 -2.01
N ALA A 28 27.87 5.78 -2.27
CA ALA A 28 27.92 4.41 -1.85
C ALA A 28 28.01 4.26 -0.33
N ALA A 29 26.95 3.71 0.26
CA ALA A 29 27.02 2.81 1.41
C ALA A 29 25.81 1.88 1.31
N LEU A 30 26.09 0.58 1.17
CA LEU A 30 25.17 -0.55 1.07
C LEU A 30 24.66 -0.85 -0.35
N ALA A 31 25.49 -1.63 -1.05
CA ALA A 31 25.04 -2.53 -2.08
C ALA A 31 23.91 -3.44 -1.57
N GLN A 32 22.65 -3.13 -1.87
CA GLN A 32 21.67 -4.14 -2.30
C GLN A 32 20.46 -3.46 -2.93
N SER A 33 20.30 -3.65 -4.23
CA SER A 33 18.97 -3.71 -4.82
C SER A 33 18.24 -4.90 -4.17
N GLY A 34 17.60 -4.67 -3.03
CA GLY A 34 16.91 -5.72 -2.28
C GLY A 34 16.29 -5.11 -1.03
N GLY A 35 15.03 -4.69 -1.13
CA GLY A 35 14.24 -4.30 0.04
C GLY A 35 14.31 -5.42 1.08
N GLY A 36 14.53 -5.06 2.34
CA GLY A 36 14.62 -6.08 3.37
C GLY A 36 13.30 -6.83 3.53
N SER A 37 13.41 -8.07 4.01
CA SER A 37 12.25 -8.88 4.39
C SER A 37 11.83 -8.50 5.80
N GLY A 38 10.63 -7.97 5.95
CA GLY A 38 10.06 -7.61 7.25
C GLY A 38 8.56 -7.82 7.30
N THR A 39 7.97 -7.46 8.43
CA THR A 39 6.52 -7.38 8.63
C THR A 39 6.13 -5.94 8.93
N LEU A 40 5.10 -5.44 8.25
CA LEU A 40 4.42 -4.18 8.54
C LEU A 40 3.06 -4.50 9.12
N THR A 41 2.73 -3.89 10.26
CA THR A 41 1.38 -3.84 10.81
C THR A 41 0.97 -2.38 10.93
N ALA A 42 -0.19 -1.99 10.41
CA ALA A 42 -0.68 -0.62 10.50
C ALA A 42 -2.20 -0.59 10.75
N SER A 43 -2.64 0.40 11.53
CA SER A 43 -4.06 0.66 11.80
C SER A 43 -4.33 2.14 11.74
N GLY A 44 -5.41 2.56 11.06
CA GLY A 44 -5.76 3.98 10.96
C GLY A 44 -6.79 4.33 9.89
N ASP A 45 -6.92 5.63 9.67
CA ASP A 45 -7.80 6.26 8.69
C ASP A 45 -6.98 7.11 7.71
N GLY A 46 -7.33 7.07 6.43
CA GLY A 46 -6.68 7.85 5.37
C GLY A 46 -6.32 7.01 4.15
N LEU A 47 -5.03 6.83 3.89
CA LEU A 47 -4.48 6.05 2.78
C LEU A 47 -3.39 5.12 3.30
N ALA A 48 -3.57 3.82 3.10
CA ALA A 48 -2.53 2.82 3.29
C ALA A 48 -2.21 2.19 1.93
N GLY A 49 -0.96 2.24 1.51
CA GLY A 49 -0.48 1.68 0.25
C GLY A 49 0.79 0.90 0.44
N ILE A 50 0.93 -0.23 -0.25
CA ILE A 50 2.12 -1.06 -0.27
C ILE A 50 2.40 -1.57 -1.68
N ARG A 51 3.68 -1.63 -2.02
CA ARG A 51 4.18 -2.29 -3.23
C ARG A 51 5.34 -3.20 -2.88
N GLY A 52 5.30 -4.45 -3.33
CA GLY A 52 6.33 -5.40 -2.96
C GLY A 52 6.09 -6.83 -3.46
N SER A 53 6.83 -7.74 -2.86
CA SER A 53 6.69 -9.18 -3.03
C SER A 53 6.46 -9.82 -1.66
N GLY A 54 5.49 -10.72 -1.55
CA GLY A 54 5.11 -11.34 -0.28
C GLY A 54 3.59 -11.46 -0.14
N THR A 55 3.11 -11.40 1.09
CA THR A 55 1.67 -11.45 1.41
C THR A 55 1.22 -10.14 2.04
N VAL A 56 0.09 -9.63 1.57
CA VAL A 56 -0.58 -8.43 2.08
C VAL A 56 -2.00 -8.80 2.46
N THR A 57 -2.34 -8.61 3.73
CA THR A 57 -3.71 -8.69 4.24
C THR A 57 -4.16 -7.28 4.61
N ILE A 58 -5.26 -6.82 4.02
CA ILE A 58 -5.82 -5.50 4.30
C ILE A 58 -7.33 -5.59 4.50
N SER A 59 -7.84 -4.94 5.54
CA SER A 59 -9.26 -4.76 5.78
C SER A 59 -9.59 -3.31 6.05
N GLY A 60 -10.87 -2.98 5.93
CA GLY A 60 -11.41 -1.66 6.25
C GLY A 60 -12.53 -1.26 5.30
N ASN A 61 -12.78 0.05 5.25
CA ASN A 61 -13.86 0.64 4.47
C ASN A 61 -13.29 1.65 3.47
N GLY A 62 -13.85 1.76 2.27
CA GLY A 62 -13.53 2.83 1.31
C GLY A 62 -13.35 2.37 -0.13
N ILE A 63 -12.18 2.62 -0.71
CA ILE A 63 -11.85 2.17 -2.07
C ILE A 63 -10.53 1.41 -2.03
N LEU A 64 -10.58 0.14 -2.44
CA LEU A 64 -9.42 -0.74 -2.55
C LEU A 64 -8.95 -0.79 -4.01
N TRP A 65 -7.64 -0.67 -4.20
CA TRP A 65 -6.95 -0.85 -5.48
C TRP A 65 -5.92 -1.96 -5.35
N ILE A 66 -5.93 -2.88 -6.31
CA ILE A 66 -4.95 -3.95 -6.42
C ILE A 66 -4.39 -3.96 -7.84
N ARG A 67 -3.09 -4.12 -7.99
CA ARG A 67 -2.44 -4.37 -9.27
C ARG A 67 -1.36 -5.42 -9.09
N ASP A 68 -1.44 -6.43 -9.93
CA ASP A 68 -0.37 -7.39 -10.12
C ASP A 68 0.37 -7.04 -11.43
N ARG A 69 1.67 -6.80 -11.34
CA ARG A 69 2.51 -6.56 -12.52
C ARG A 69 3.25 -7.80 -12.99
N ALA A 70 3.47 -8.78 -12.13
CA ALA A 70 4.19 -10.01 -12.47
C ALA A 70 3.26 -11.07 -13.08
N GLY A 71 1.96 -10.99 -12.80
CA GLY A 71 0.96 -11.94 -13.28
C GLY A 71 0.92 -13.24 -12.48
N ASP A 72 1.51 -13.26 -11.28
CA ASP A 72 1.64 -14.42 -10.40
C ASP A 72 0.83 -14.29 -9.10
N ALA A 73 0.02 -13.23 -8.95
CA ALA A 73 -0.65 -12.95 -7.69
C ALA A 73 -1.92 -13.81 -7.49
N SER A 74 -2.01 -14.42 -6.31
CA SER A 74 -3.25 -14.95 -5.75
C SER A 74 -3.98 -13.83 -5.01
N ILE A 75 -5.20 -13.49 -5.45
CA ILE A 75 -6.00 -12.39 -4.92
C ILE A 75 -7.32 -12.96 -4.37
N GLN A 76 -7.51 -12.84 -3.06
CA GLN A 76 -8.75 -13.20 -2.38
C GLN A 76 -9.38 -11.95 -1.79
N VAL A 77 -10.64 -11.66 -2.12
CA VAL A 77 -11.38 -10.51 -1.60
C VAL A 77 -12.74 -10.97 -1.12
N SER A 78 -13.11 -10.53 0.08
CA SER A 78 -14.39 -10.82 0.73
C SER A 78 -15.02 -9.53 1.26
N GLY A 79 -16.36 -9.53 1.37
CA GLY A 79 -17.14 -8.37 1.82
C GLY A 79 -17.91 -7.69 0.69
N ASN A 80 -18.25 -6.41 0.90
CA ASN A 80 -19.06 -5.62 -0.02
C ASN A 80 -18.19 -4.73 -0.93
N GLY A 81 -18.75 -4.31 -2.05
CA GLY A 81 -18.16 -3.34 -2.98
C GLY A 81 -18.38 -3.71 -4.44
N THR A 82 -18.22 -2.74 -5.34
CA THR A 82 -18.28 -2.97 -6.79
C THR A 82 -16.88 -3.17 -7.36
N LYS A 83 -16.60 -4.37 -7.86
CA LYS A 83 -15.35 -4.68 -8.58
C LYS A 83 -15.37 -4.06 -9.99
N SER A 84 -14.26 -3.46 -10.39
CA SER A 84 -14.02 -2.99 -11.75
C SER A 84 -12.57 -3.26 -12.15
N GLU A 85 -12.37 -3.90 -13.29
CA GLU A 85 -11.05 -4.08 -13.89
C GLU A 85 -10.80 -2.96 -14.90
N LEU A 86 -9.69 -2.25 -14.75
CA LEU A 86 -9.34 -1.10 -15.58
C LEU A 86 -8.32 -1.52 -16.65
N PRO A 87 -8.34 -0.93 -17.86
CA PRO A 87 -7.39 -1.27 -18.94
C PRO A 87 -5.91 -1.15 -18.55
N SER A 88 -5.61 -0.36 -17.53
CA SER A 88 -4.27 -0.21 -16.95
C SER A 88 -3.78 -1.41 -16.11
N GLY A 89 -4.58 -2.47 -15.98
CA GLY A 89 -4.30 -3.64 -15.12
C GLY A 89 -4.60 -3.42 -13.64
N TRP A 90 -5.37 -2.38 -13.31
CA TRP A 90 -5.80 -2.12 -11.93
C TRP A 90 -7.16 -2.76 -11.68
N ILE A 91 -7.30 -3.45 -10.55
CA ILE A 91 -8.58 -3.89 -10.03
C ILE A 91 -8.99 -2.89 -8.95
N ARG A 92 -10.17 -2.30 -9.09
CA ARG A 92 -10.74 -1.35 -8.13
C ARG A 92 -11.99 -1.95 -7.49
N TYR A 93 -12.10 -1.86 -6.17
CA TYR A 93 -13.31 -2.17 -5.42
C TYR A 93 -13.85 -0.88 -4.81
N ALA A 94 -14.87 -0.29 -5.43
CA ALA A 94 -15.49 0.94 -4.96
C ALA A 94 -16.57 0.63 -3.91
N GLY A 95 -16.58 1.37 -2.79
CA GLY A 95 -17.45 1.05 -1.66
C GLY A 95 -17.03 -0.25 -0.97
N PHE A 96 -15.72 -0.53 -0.96
CA PHE A 96 -15.14 -1.69 -0.29
C PHE A 96 -15.47 -1.65 1.20
N GLN A 97 -15.97 -2.76 1.73
CA GLN A 97 -16.15 -2.99 3.17
C GLN A 97 -15.90 -4.47 3.41
N GLY A 98 -14.68 -4.81 3.84
CA GLY A 98 -14.31 -6.22 3.94
C GLY A 98 -12.82 -6.45 4.15
N ASN A 99 -12.35 -7.60 3.65
CA ASN A 99 -10.97 -8.05 3.77
C ASN A 99 -10.45 -8.51 2.41
N ALA A 100 -9.18 -8.22 2.15
CA ALA A 100 -8.45 -8.70 0.99
C ALA A 100 -7.10 -9.28 1.41
N THR A 101 -6.77 -10.44 0.84
CA THR A 101 -5.46 -11.10 0.96
C THR A 101 -4.86 -11.21 -0.43
N VAL A 102 -3.65 -10.70 -0.60
CA VAL A 102 -2.91 -10.71 -1.87
C VAL A 102 -1.53 -11.31 -1.63
N THR A 103 -1.21 -12.38 -2.32
CA THR A 103 0.11 -13.03 -2.28
C THR A 103 0.69 -13.09 -3.68
N GLY A 104 1.91 -12.60 -3.88
CA GLY A 104 2.56 -12.61 -5.20
C GLY A 104 3.81 -11.75 -5.24
N SER A 105 4.34 -11.50 -6.44
CA SER A 105 5.48 -10.63 -6.67
C SER A 105 5.08 -9.37 -7.43
N SER A 106 5.79 -8.26 -7.18
CA SER A 106 5.47 -6.95 -7.80
C SER A 106 4.00 -6.51 -7.66
N VAL A 107 3.35 -6.90 -6.56
CA VAL A 107 1.97 -6.52 -6.26
C VAL A 107 1.93 -5.11 -5.69
N THR A 108 0.89 -4.36 -6.00
CA THR A 108 0.57 -3.08 -5.38
C THR A 108 -0.85 -3.16 -4.81
N VAL A 109 -0.99 -2.87 -3.53
CA VAL A 109 -2.26 -2.87 -2.81
C VAL A 109 -2.41 -1.51 -2.12
N ALA A 110 -3.55 -0.85 -2.30
CA ALA A 110 -3.83 0.41 -1.63
C ALA A 110 -5.29 0.50 -1.21
N LEU A 111 -5.55 0.97 0.01
CA LEU A 111 -6.89 1.27 0.51
C LEU A 111 -6.92 2.72 0.97
N SER A 112 -7.87 3.48 0.43
CA SER A 112 -8.22 4.79 0.96
C SER A 112 -9.59 4.74 1.63
N GLY A 113 -9.65 5.15 2.90
CA GLY A 113 -10.87 5.21 3.69
C GLY A 113 -10.60 5.14 5.18
N TYR A 114 -11.33 4.33 5.93
CA TYR A 114 -11.33 4.32 7.40
C TYR A 114 -11.46 2.92 8.02
N ASP A 115 -11.09 2.80 9.29
CA ASP A 115 -10.91 1.53 10.02
C ASP A 115 -10.02 0.56 9.23
N ILE A 116 -8.92 1.09 8.67
CA ILE A 116 -7.98 0.32 7.89
C ILE A 116 -7.11 -0.48 8.85
N ARG A 117 -7.00 -1.78 8.62
CA ARG A 117 -5.97 -2.64 9.22
C ARG A 117 -5.17 -3.30 8.11
N LEU A 118 -3.86 -3.12 8.13
CA LEU A 118 -2.93 -3.65 7.14
C LEU A 118 -1.89 -4.50 7.85
N THR A 119 -1.71 -5.73 7.39
CA THR A 119 -0.56 -6.57 7.71
C THR A 119 0.10 -6.98 6.42
N ALA A 120 1.41 -6.80 6.31
CA ALA A 120 2.17 -7.25 5.15
C ALA A 120 3.49 -7.87 5.57
N SER A 121 3.83 -9.00 4.97
CA SER A 121 5.11 -9.68 5.20
C SER A 121 5.79 -9.97 3.88
N GLY A 122 7.06 -9.61 3.78
CA GLY A 122 7.84 -9.74 2.55
C GLY A 122 8.78 -8.55 2.35
N THR A 123 9.07 -8.23 1.09
CA THR A 123 9.96 -7.13 0.70
C THR A 123 9.17 -6.07 -0.02
N GLY A 124 9.42 -4.79 0.25
CA GLY A 124 8.66 -3.74 -0.42
C GLY A 124 8.83 -2.33 0.14
N LYS A 125 7.97 -1.45 -0.35
CA LYS A 125 7.81 -0.08 0.09
C LYS A 125 6.36 0.18 0.46
N PHE A 126 6.12 1.05 1.43
CA PHE A 126 4.79 1.42 1.88
C PHE A 126 4.64 2.94 2.03
N VAL A 127 3.39 3.39 1.96
CA VAL A 127 2.98 4.77 2.23
C VAL A 127 1.78 4.71 3.17
N LEU A 128 1.85 5.46 4.26
CA LEU A 128 0.77 5.62 5.21
C LEU A 128 0.53 7.11 5.37
N ARG A 129 -0.69 7.56 5.07
CA ARG A 129 -1.07 8.97 5.16
C ARG A 129 -2.41 9.11 5.87
N GLY A 130 -2.49 9.99 6.86
CA GLY A 130 -3.70 10.24 7.64
C GLY A 130 -3.46 10.07 9.12
N ASN A 131 -4.41 9.48 9.84
CA ASN A 131 -4.36 9.30 11.28
C ASN A 131 -4.27 7.82 11.61
N GLY A 132 -3.22 7.41 12.30
CA GLY A 132 -3.02 6.01 12.62
C GLY A 132 -1.62 5.73 13.13
N THR A 133 -1.34 4.47 13.39
CA THR A 133 -0.01 4.00 13.80
C THR A 133 0.43 2.84 12.93
N TYR A 134 1.73 2.58 12.95
CA TYR A 134 2.31 1.40 12.33
C TYR A 134 3.49 0.89 13.14
N THR A 135 3.79 -0.39 12.94
CA THR A 135 4.99 -1.05 13.43
C THR A 135 5.61 -1.82 12.27
N VAL A 136 6.93 -1.69 12.11
CA VAL A 136 7.73 -2.50 11.19
C VAL A 136 8.71 -3.35 11.97
N GLU A 137 8.80 -4.62 11.62
CA GLU A 137 9.57 -5.62 12.37
C GLU A 137 10.44 -6.47 11.43
N LYS A 138 11.64 -6.83 11.91
CA LYS A 138 12.56 -7.78 11.26
C LYS A 138 13.50 -8.42 12.29
N GLY A 139 13.32 -9.71 12.56
CA GLY A 139 14.11 -10.39 13.58
C GLY A 139 13.93 -9.70 14.94
N SER A 140 15.03 -9.20 15.53
CA SER A 140 14.99 -8.42 16.78
C SER A 140 14.75 -6.92 16.59
N PHE A 141 14.71 -6.43 15.36
CA PHE A 141 14.41 -5.02 15.05
C PHE A 141 12.90 -4.78 15.07
N SER A 142 12.47 -3.73 15.78
CA SER A 142 11.10 -3.23 15.76
C SER A 142 11.12 -1.70 15.81
N LYS A 143 10.33 -1.06 14.95
CA LYS A 143 10.15 0.39 14.91
C LYS A 143 8.66 0.73 14.77
N THR A 144 8.18 1.59 15.65
CA THR A 144 6.80 2.10 15.62
C THR A 144 6.78 3.56 15.16
N GLY A 145 5.72 3.98 14.49
CA GLY A 145 5.49 5.35 14.08
C GLY A 145 4.01 5.70 13.92
N ALA A 146 3.73 6.97 13.69
CA ALA A 146 2.40 7.47 13.34
C ALA A 146 2.27 7.65 11.81
N TRP A 147 1.05 7.62 11.31
CA TRP A 147 0.76 8.05 9.95
C TRP A 147 1.00 9.56 9.84
N MET A 148 1.45 10.02 8.69
CA MET A 148 1.76 11.45 8.49
C MET A 148 0.71 12.12 7.61
N GLU A 149 0.51 13.43 7.78
CA GLU A 149 -0.39 14.18 6.88
C GLU A 149 0.21 14.32 5.46
N SER A 150 1.54 14.36 5.36
CA SER A 150 2.29 14.19 4.13
C SER A 150 2.43 12.71 3.77
N ALA A 151 2.29 12.39 2.48
CA ALA A 151 2.59 11.04 2.01
C ALA A 151 4.10 10.89 1.85
N GLU A 152 4.73 10.06 2.69
CA GLU A 152 6.13 9.66 2.56
C GLU A 152 6.25 8.16 2.26
N VAL A 153 7.21 7.81 1.40
CA VAL A 153 7.47 6.42 1.00
C VAL A 153 8.56 5.84 1.90
N PHE A 154 8.21 4.80 2.63
CA PHE A 154 9.12 4.04 3.48
C PHE A 154 9.48 2.70 2.85
N THR A 155 10.66 2.19 3.17
CA THR A 155 11.10 0.85 2.76
C THR A 155 10.96 -0.11 3.93
N MET A 156 10.48 -1.33 3.68
CA MET A 156 10.47 -2.37 4.71
C MET A 156 11.92 -2.75 5.09
N PRO A 157 12.22 -2.87 6.39
CA PRO A 157 13.57 -3.13 6.87
C PRO A 157 14.10 -4.49 6.42
#